data_AF-A0A2N2F7U4-F1
#
_entry.id   AF-A0A2N2F7U4-F1
#
_cell.length_a   1.000
_cell.length_b   1.000
_cell.length_c   1.000
_cell.angle_alpha   90.00
_cell.angle_beta   90.00
_cell.angle_gamma   90.00
#
_symmetry.space_group_name_H-M   'P 1'
#
loop_
_entity.id
_entity.type
_entity.pdbx_description
1 polymer ?
#
loop_
_entity_poly.entity_id
_entity_poly.type
_entity_poly.pdbx_seq_one_letter_code
_entity_poly.pdbx_strand_id
1 'polypeptide(L)'
;DSLGKEDFVRILTEPNNALVKQYTEMMATEDIKLSFTADAVAQIAEVATVVNERTENIGARRLYTIMETLLEDISFDAPDMKEKEIVIDAKYVEEKLDNIVEDEDLSRYIL
;
A
#
# COMPACT_ATOMS: atom_id res chain seq x y z
N ASP A 1 -7.24 -13.16 -18.49
CA ASP A 1 -6.91 -13.71 -17.16
C ASP A 1 -7.02 -12.63 -16.09
N SER A 2 -7.42 -13.02 -14.88
CA SER A 2 -7.44 -12.15 -13.71
C SER A 2 -6.01 -12.00 -13.18
N LEU A 3 -5.63 -10.81 -12.72
CA LEU A 3 -4.33 -10.57 -12.10
C LEU A 3 -4.29 -11.27 -10.74
N GLY A 4 -3.18 -11.96 -10.45
CA GLY A 4 -2.92 -12.58 -9.15
C GLY A 4 -1.98 -11.75 -8.28
N LYS A 5 -1.67 -12.28 -7.09
CA LYS A 5 -0.73 -11.66 -6.13
C LYS A 5 0.61 -11.36 -6.78
N GLU A 6 1.19 -12.30 -7.50
CA GLU A 6 2.48 -12.13 -8.17
C GLU A 6 2.44 -11.00 -9.19
N ASP A 7 1.34 -10.85 -9.93
CA ASP A 7 1.17 -9.74 -10.88
C ASP A 7 1.10 -8.40 -10.14
N PHE A 8 0.43 -8.33 -8.99
CA PHE A 8 0.39 -7.11 -8.17
C PHE A 8 1.75 -6.75 -7.60
N VAL A 9 2.54 -7.72 -7.11
CA VAL A 9 3.93 -7.47 -6.68
C VAL A 9 4.75 -6.85 -7.82
N ARG A 10 4.61 -7.40 -9.04
CA ARG A 10 5.29 -6.86 -10.23
C ARG A 10 4.81 -5.46 -10.56
N ILE A 11 3.50 -5.19 -10.52
CA ILE A 11 2.94 -3.86 -10.75
C ILE A 11 3.44 -2.83 -9.72
N LEU A 12 3.61 -3.24 -8.46
CA LEU A 12 4.11 -2.38 -7.39
C LEU A 12 5.60 -2.02 -7.55
N THR A 13 6.40 -2.79 -8.31
CA THR A 13 7.87 -2.68 -8.27
C THR A 13 8.56 -2.56 -9.64
N GLU A 14 8.11 -3.29 -10.66
CA GLU A 14 8.78 -3.38 -11.97
C GLU A 14 8.59 -2.15 -12.87
N PRO A 15 7.38 -1.59 -13.03
CA PRO A 15 7.18 -0.44 -13.91
C PRO A 15 8.10 0.73 -13.56
N ASN A 16 8.45 1.53 -14.58
CA ASN A 16 9.26 2.74 -14.37
C ASN A 16 8.60 3.69 -13.36
N ASN A 17 7.27 3.82 -13.45
CA ASN A 17 6.45 4.61 -12.54
C ASN A 17 5.63 3.69 -11.62
N ALA A 18 6.23 2.67 -11.03
CA ALA A 18 5.52 1.79 -10.09
C ALA A 18 5.08 2.55 -8.83
N LEU A 19 3.99 2.12 -8.19
CA LEU A 19 3.41 2.84 -7.04
C LEU A 19 4.40 3.03 -5.90
N VAL A 20 5.17 2.00 -5.54
CA VAL A 20 6.20 2.09 -4.50
C VAL A 20 7.20 3.23 -4.80
N LYS A 21 7.62 3.35 -6.07
CA LYS A 21 8.52 4.43 -6.50
C LYS A 21 7.83 5.79 -6.40
N GLN A 22 6.59 5.91 -6.88
CA GLN A 22 5.84 7.17 -6.82
C GLN A 22 5.70 7.68 -5.37
N TYR A 23 5.29 6.83 -4.43
CA TYR A 23 5.16 7.22 -3.03
C TYR A 23 6.50 7.49 -2.35
N THR A 24 7.56 6.76 -2.73
CA THR A 24 8.92 7.04 -2.24
C THR A 24 9.39 8.42 -2.65
N GLU A 25 9.24 8.77 -3.93
CA GLU A 25 9.62 10.09 -4.46
C GLU A 25 8.71 11.22 -3.93
N MET A 26 7.42 10.94 -3.72
CA MET A 26 6.49 11.91 -3.14
C MET A 26 6.85 12.23 -1.69
N MET A 27 7.17 11.23 -0.86
CA MET A 27 7.63 11.48 0.52
C MET A 27 8.99 12.20 0.55
N ALA A 28 9.84 11.96 -0.45
CA ALA A 28 11.12 12.66 -0.54
C ALA A 28 10.96 14.18 -0.72
N THR A 29 9.82 14.69 -1.19
CA THR A 29 9.56 16.14 -1.25
C THR A 29 9.39 16.77 0.14
N GLU A 30 9.08 15.96 1.15
CA GLU A 30 8.94 16.35 2.57
C GLU A 30 10.20 15.99 3.39
N ASP A 31 11.33 15.77 2.72
CA ASP A 31 12.59 15.28 3.28
C ASP A 31 12.48 13.90 3.98
N ILE A 32 11.48 13.09 3.62
CA ILE A 32 11.29 11.73 4.16
C ILE A 32 11.79 10.69 3.16
N LYS A 33 12.76 9.89 3.59
CA LYS A 33 13.24 8.71 2.89
C LYS A 33 12.36 7.51 3.26
N LEU A 34 11.33 7.29 2.46
CA LEU A 34 10.47 6.12 2.56
C LEU A 34 11.10 4.92 1.84
N SER A 35 10.97 3.72 2.41
CA SER A 35 11.38 2.48 1.75
C SER A 35 10.43 1.34 2.10
N PHE A 36 10.30 0.38 1.19
CA PHE A 36 9.46 -0.79 1.38
C PHE A 36 10.32 -2.04 1.33
N THR A 37 10.12 -2.91 2.30
CA THR A 37 10.69 -4.25 2.30
C THR A 37 9.97 -5.14 1.28
N ALA A 38 10.61 -6.24 0.89
CA ALA A 38 10.01 -7.17 -0.06
C ALA A 38 8.74 -7.85 0.49
N ASP A 39 8.72 -8.14 1.79
CA ASP A 39 7.58 -8.69 2.52
C ASP A 39 6.44 -7.67 2.65
N ALA A 40 6.72 -6.37 2.84
CA ALA A 40 5.67 -5.34 2.78
C ALA A 40 4.98 -5.31 1.41
N VAL A 41 5.76 -5.33 0.32
CA VAL A 41 5.20 -5.36 -1.05
C VAL A 41 4.35 -6.61 -1.28
N ALA A 42 4.83 -7.77 -0.81
CA ALA A 42 4.06 -9.01 -0.89
C ALA A 42 2.76 -8.95 -0.07
N GLN A 43 2.78 -8.31 1.09
CA GLN A 43 1.61 -8.15 1.95
C GLN A 43 0.58 -7.19 1.33
N ILE A 44 1.02 -6.07 0.76
CA ILE A 44 0.14 -5.13 0.03
C ILE A 44 -0.56 -5.86 -1.13
N ALA A 45 0.18 -6.67 -1.89
CA ALA A 45 -0.37 -7.47 -2.98
C ALA A 45 -1.37 -8.54 -2.51
N GLU A 46 -1.11 -9.18 -1.36
CA GLU A 46 -2.04 -10.12 -0.73
C GLU A 46 -3.34 -9.42 -0.35
N VAL A 47 -3.26 -8.30 0.37
CA VAL A 47 -4.43 -7.53 0.79
C VAL A 47 -5.26 -7.09 -0.42
N ALA A 48 -4.63 -6.62 -1.49
CA ALA A 48 -5.33 -6.25 -2.71
C ALA A 48 -6.07 -7.43 -3.36
N THR A 49 -5.49 -8.62 -3.30
CA THR A 49 -6.11 -9.85 -3.81
C THR A 49 -7.32 -10.21 -2.95
N VAL A 50 -7.16 -10.26 -1.63
CA VAL A 50 -8.23 -10.59 -0.68
C VAL A 50 -9.40 -9.61 -0.79
N VAL A 51 -9.14 -8.30 -0.85
CA VAL A 51 -10.23 -7.30 -0.97
C VAL A 51 -10.94 -7.44 -2.32
N ASN A 52 -10.23 -7.69 -3.42
CA ASN A 52 -10.85 -7.94 -4.72
C ASN A 52 -11.70 -9.23 -4.74
N GLU A 53 -11.37 -10.24 -3.94
CA GLU A 53 -12.15 -11.47 -3.80
C GLU A 53 -13.39 -11.29 -2.91
N ARG A 54 -13.27 -10.52 -1.83
CA ARG A 54 -14.34 -10.28 -0.86
C ARG A 54 -15.34 -9.21 -1.31
N THR A 55 -14.91 -8.30 -2.17
CA THR A 55 -15.73 -7.17 -2.65
C THR A 55 -15.83 -7.17 -4.18
N GLU A 56 -15.95 -6.01 -4.80
CA GLU A 56 -15.88 -5.90 -6.26
C GLU A 56 -14.43 -6.01 -6.73
N ASN A 57 -14.15 -6.91 -7.66
CA ASN A 57 -12.82 -7.02 -8.25
C ASN A 57 -12.59 -5.87 -9.26
N ILE A 58 -11.84 -4.86 -8.84
CA ILE A 58 -11.43 -3.72 -9.68
C ILE A 58 -10.01 -3.88 -10.25
N GLY A 59 -9.41 -5.05 -10.06
CA GLY A 59 -8.06 -5.40 -10.48
C GLY A 59 -6.98 -4.56 -9.79
N ALA A 60 -5.96 -4.18 -10.54
CA ALA A 60 -4.81 -3.43 -10.03
C ALA A 60 -5.16 -2.02 -9.50
N ARG A 61 -6.35 -1.48 -9.81
CA ARG A 61 -6.80 -0.19 -9.26
C ARG A 61 -6.90 -0.22 -7.74
N ARG A 62 -7.15 -1.40 -7.16
CA ARG A 62 -7.19 -1.63 -5.70
C ARG A 62 -5.88 -1.25 -5.00
N LEU A 63 -4.75 -1.33 -5.70
CA LEU A 63 -3.46 -0.97 -5.13
C LEU A 63 -3.35 0.52 -4.79
N TYR A 64 -4.11 1.40 -5.47
CA TYR A 64 -4.08 2.83 -5.19
C TYR A 64 -4.71 3.16 -3.83
N THR A 65 -5.93 2.68 -3.60
CA THR A 65 -6.66 2.93 -2.34
C THR A 65 -5.93 2.32 -1.16
N ILE A 66 -5.40 1.10 -1.32
CA ILE A 66 -4.57 0.47 -0.28
C ILE A 66 -3.32 1.29 0.05
N MET A 67 -2.58 1.78 -0.96
CA MET A 67 -1.37 2.57 -0.72
C MET A 67 -1.69 3.93 -0.08
N GLU A 68 -2.80 4.55 -0.45
CA GLU A 68 -3.27 5.80 0.15
C GLU A 68 -3.62 5.60 1.63
N THR A 69 -4.43 4.60 1.95
CA THR A 69 -4.77 4.25 3.34
C THR A 69 -3.54 3.86 4.16
N LEU A 70 -2.61 3.10 3.57
CA LEU A 70 -1.39 2.66 4.25
C LEU A 70 -0.50 3.83 4.67
N LEU A 71 -0.43 4.88 3.86
CA LEU A 71 0.50 6.01 4.03
C LEU A 71 -0.18 7.27 4.54
N GLU A 72 -1.49 7.25 4.81
CA GLU A 72 -2.29 8.41 5.22
C GLU A 72 -1.63 9.15 6.40
N ASP A 73 -1.36 8.44 7.49
CA ASP A 73 -0.78 9.03 8.70
C ASP A 73 0.63 9.59 8.45
N ILE A 74 1.47 8.86 7.70
CA ILE A 74 2.82 9.31 7.36
C ILE A 74 2.74 10.59 6.53
N SER A 75 1.87 10.63 5.53
CA SER A 75 1.70 11.79 4.65
C SER A 75 1.13 13.00 5.39
N PHE A 76 0.25 12.78 6.37
CA PHE A 76 -0.33 13.83 7.18
C PHE A 76 0.69 14.43 8.15
N ASP A 77 1.45 13.58 8.84
CA ASP A 77 2.43 14.01 9.85
C ASP A 77 3.76 14.46 9.23
N ALA A 78 4.01 14.15 7.95
CA ALA A 78 5.30 14.34 7.27
C ALA A 78 6.02 15.69 7.54
N PRO A 79 5.34 16.85 7.49
CA PRO A 79 5.97 18.15 7.73
C PRO A 79 6.54 18.29 9.16
N ASP A 80 5.91 17.62 10.13
CA ASP A 80 6.25 17.71 11.55
C ASP A 80 7.08 16.51 12.05
N MET A 81 7.27 15.48 11.23
CA MET A 81 8.05 14.30 11.59
C MET A 81 9.53 14.61 11.80
N LYS A 82 10.03 14.23 12.98
CA LYS A 82 11.47 14.24 13.32
C LYS A 82 12.22 13.09 12.67
N GLU A 83 11.56 11.95 12.53
CA GLU A 83 12.10 10.79 11.84
C GLU A 83 12.01 11.02 10.34
N LYS A 84 13.15 10.95 9.66
CA LYS A 84 13.27 11.21 8.22
C LYS A 84 13.57 9.96 7.40
N GLU A 85 13.71 8.80 8.04
CA GLU A 85 13.84 7.51 7.36
C GLU A 85 12.74 6.58 7.86
N ILE A 86 11.86 6.14 6.96
CA ILE A 86 10.74 5.27 7.30
C ILE A 86 10.86 3.99 6.47
N VAL A 87 10.78 2.86 7.15
CA VAL A 87 10.79 1.54 6.52
C VAL A 87 9.43 0.89 6.75
N ILE A 88 8.73 0.59 5.66
CA ILE A 88 7.48 -0.16 5.68
C ILE A 88 7.82 -1.66 5.58
N ASP A 89 7.51 -2.39 6.64
CA ASP A 89 7.60 -3.86 6.72
C ASP A 89 6.21 -4.52 6.66
N ALA A 90 6.16 -5.84 6.55
CA ALA A 90 4.87 -6.55 6.51
C ALA A 90 4.02 -6.28 7.77
N LYS A 91 4.66 -6.13 8.94
CA LYS A 91 3.98 -5.87 10.21
C LYS A 91 3.26 -4.52 10.18
N TYR A 92 3.89 -3.48 9.65
CA TYR A 92 3.26 -2.18 9.47
C TYR A 92 2.02 -2.27 8.57
N VAL A 93 2.10 -3.06 7.48
CA VAL A 93 0.98 -3.26 6.56
C VAL A 93 -0.19 -3.98 7.24
N GLU A 94 0.09 -5.05 8.00
CA GLU A 94 -0.91 -5.79 8.79
C GLU A 94 -1.59 -4.88 9.82
N GLU A 95 -0.81 -4.17 10.63
CA GLU A 95 -1.35 -3.28 11.68
C GLU A 95 -2.25 -2.17 11.12
N LYS A 96 -1.98 -1.68 9.91
CA LYS A 96 -2.79 -0.66 9.24
C LYS A 96 -4.03 -1.20 8.55
N LEU A 97 -3.96 -2.38 7.94
CA LEU A 97 -4.99 -2.85 7.03
C LEU A 97 -5.87 -3.97 7.61
N ASP A 98 -5.42 -4.72 8.61
CA ASP A 98 -6.14 -5.92 9.10
C ASP A 98 -7.58 -5.59 9.53
N ASN A 99 -7.77 -4.53 10.33
CA ASN A 99 -9.10 -4.12 10.78
C ASN A 99 -10.04 -3.74 9.63
N ILE A 100 -9.49 -3.23 8.53
CA ILE A 100 -10.27 -2.80 7.36
C ILE A 100 -10.61 -4.00 6.49
N VAL A 101 -9.68 -4.95 6.35
CA VAL A 101 -9.84 -6.17 5.55
C VAL A 101 -10.77 -7.19 6.21
N GLU A 102 -10.78 -7.25 7.54
CA GLU A 102 -11.68 -8.13 8.31
C GLU A 102 -13.16 -7.70 8.23
N ASP A 103 -13.42 -6.40 8.05
CA ASP A 103 -14.78 -5.86 7.93
C ASP A 103 -15.11 -5.58 6.44
N GLU A 104 -16.01 -6.38 5.88
CA GLU A 104 -16.40 -6.28 4.48
C GLU A 104 -17.09 -4.94 4.14
N ASP A 105 -17.82 -4.35 5.09
CA ASP A 105 -18.45 -3.05 4.87
C ASP A 105 -17.39 -1.94 4.89
N LEU A 106 -16.44 -1.96 5.84
CA LEU A 106 -15.31 -1.01 5.83
C LEU A 106 -14.48 -1.15 4.55
N SER A 107 -14.16 -2.38 4.14
CA SER A 107 -13.47 -2.65 2.87
C SER A 107 -14.23 -2.07 1.68
N ARG A 108 -15.57 -2.14 1.62
CA ARG A 108 -16.34 -1.57 0.51
C ARG A 108 -16.37 -0.03 0.48
N TYR A 109 -16.26 0.63 1.62
CA TYR A 109 -16.34 2.09 1.71
C TYR A 109 -14.96 2.78 1.68
N ILE A 110 -13.93 2.12 2.19
CA ILE A 110 -12.57 2.67 2.33
C ILE A 110 -11.66 2.17 1.22
N LEU A 111 -11.73 0.88 0.86
CA LEU A 111 -10.74 0.23 -0.01
C LEU A 111 -11.24 -0.03 -1.42
#